data_AF-A0A419HCC7-F1
#
_entry.id   AF-A0A419HCC7-F1
#
_cell.length_a   1.000
_cell.length_b   1.000
_cell.length_c   1.000
_cell.angle_alpha   90.00
_cell.angle_beta   90.00
_cell.angle_gamma   90.00
#
_symmetry.space_group_name_H-M   'P 1'
#
loop_
_entity.id
_entity.type
_entity.pdbx_description
1 polymer ?
#
loop_
_entity_poly.entity_id
_entity_poly.type
_entity_poly.pdbx_seq_one_letter_code
_entity_poly.pdbx_strand_id
1 'polypeptide(L)'
;MKKLLTLAAALTVAAAGAFLATGAGDQAGAHGTSVLDVANPAPVIAAQAGSLPGLSPKTYTITSSCQSYASEIRQAAGTWTNLTEAPGGTPVSCVPAIFQCGSVKTAVGCNNDSGGSITLAMDPVLDPVLLAAHEFGHDWYDHVGAGRMAMGSVESVMRPNYCALKPDALPRLSKRSVDNTEGIRAD
;
A
#
# COMPACT_ATOMS: atom_id res chain seq x y z
N MET A 1 42.24 53.47 14.94
CA MET A 1 43.40 52.69 14.44
C MET A 1 43.47 51.37 15.18
N LYS A 2 43.86 50.29 14.48
CA LYS A 2 44.00 48.88 14.90
C LYS A 2 42.69 48.09 14.84
N LYS A 3 42.62 46.88 14.30
CA LYS A 3 43.30 46.12 13.24
C LYS A 3 42.62 44.73 13.32
N LEU A 4 42.25 44.17 12.17
CA LEU A 4 42.07 42.76 11.82
C LEU A 4 41.67 41.74 12.91
N LEU A 5 40.70 40.87 12.60
CA LEU A 5 41.04 39.48 12.24
C LEU A 5 39.88 38.78 11.52
N THR A 6 40.23 38.20 10.39
CA THR A 6 39.45 37.31 9.52
C THR A 6 39.30 35.94 10.18
N LEU A 7 38.10 35.34 10.14
CA LEU A 7 37.95 33.88 10.22
C LEU A 7 37.19 33.40 8.98
N ALA A 8 37.90 32.61 8.18
CA ALA A 8 37.35 31.80 7.12
C ALA A 8 36.64 30.58 7.75
N ALA A 9 35.40 30.32 7.35
CA ALA A 9 34.77 29.03 7.54
C ALA A 9 34.69 28.34 6.17
N ALA A 10 35.59 27.38 5.98
CA ALA A 10 35.50 26.39 4.92
C ALA A 10 34.35 25.43 5.26
N LEU A 11 33.43 25.21 4.30
CA LEU A 11 32.52 24.08 4.35
C LEU A 11 32.62 23.33 3.03
N THR A 12 33.43 22.26 3.04
CA THR A 12 33.58 21.30 1.96
C THR A 12 32.61 20.13 2.13
N VAL A 13 31.85 19.90 1.06
CA VAL A 13 31.35 18.61 0.53
C VAL A 13 30.41 17.78 1.41
N ALA A 14 29.13 17.78 1.04
CA ALA A 14 28.32 16.57 1.10
C ALA A 14 28.01 16.15 -0.34
N ALA A 15 28.51 14.98 -0.73
CA ALA A 15 28.25 14.36 -2.01
C ALA A 15 26.74 14.17 -2.19
N ALA A 16 26.19 14.71 -3.28
CA ALA A 16 24.89 14.29 -3.77
C ALA A 16 25.03 12.85 -4.25
N GLY A 17 24.82 11.89 -3.35
CA GLY A 17 24.59 10.50 -3.70
C GLY A 17 23.27 10.43 -4.46
N ALA A 18 23.36 10.42 -5.78
CA ALA A 18 22.27 9.99 -6.62
C ALA A 18 22.00 8.52 -6.29
N PHE A 19 21.00 8.27 -5.45
CA PHE A 19 20.38 6.95 -5.39
C PHE A 19 19.70 6.71 -6.74
N LEU A 20 20.43 6.07 -7.65
CA LEU A 20 19.83 5.37 -8.78
C LEU A 20 19.07 4.19 -8.19
N ALA A 21 17.79 4.38 -7.93
CA ALA A 21 16.85 3.29 -7.77
C ALA A 21 16.75 2.57 -9.12
N THR A 22 17.60 1.56 -9.33
CA THR A 22 17.35 0.55 -10.35
C THR A 22 16.24 -0.36 -9.84
N GLY A 23 15.00 0.14 -9.89
CA GLY A 23 13.80 -0.69 -9.84
C GLY A 23 13.59 -1.27 -11.23
N ALA A 24 13.61 -2.60 -11.31
CA ALA A 24 13.28 -3.34 -12.52
C ALA A 24 11.92 -2.86 -13.06
N GLY A 25 11.85 -2.65 -14.37
CA GLY A 25 10.65 -2.20 -15.04
C GLY A 25 9.48 -3.13 -14.74
N ASP A 26 8.41 -2.56 -14.19
CA ASP A 26 7.09 -3.16 -14.21
C ASP A 26 6.16 -2.22 -14.97
N GLN A 27 5.32 -2.85 -15.79
CA GLN A 27 4.56 -2.24 -16.86
C GLN A 27 3.58 -1.18 -16.34
N ALA A 28 3.50 -0.05 -17.05
CA ALA A 28 2.56 1.05 -16.93
C ALA A 28 1.37 0.88 -15.94
N GLY A 29 1.41 1.67 -14.87
CA GLY A 29 0.22 2.25 -14.23
C GLY A 29 -0.29 1.57 -12.97
N ALA A 30 -0.27 0.24 -12.85
CA ALA A 30 -0.99 -0.46 -11.80
C ALA A 30 -0.10 -0.86 -10.59
N HIS A 31 -0.44 -0.36 -9.41
CA HIS A 31 0.18 -0.77 -8.14
C HIS A 31 -0.75 -1.74 -7.40
N GLY A 32 -0.36 -3.02 -7.32
CA GLY A 32 -1.16 -4.06 -6.70
C GLY A 32 -0.67 -4.48 -5.32
N THR A 33 -1.56 -4.45 -4.33
CA THR A 33 -1.29 -5.05 -3.02
C THR A 33 -1.46 -6.56 -3.09
N SER A 34 -0.36 -7.29 -2.91
CA SER A 34 -0.40 -8.74 -2.84
C SER A 34 -0.73 -9.24 -1.43
N VAL A 35 -1.22 -10.47 -1.34
CA VAL A 35 -1.36 -11.17 -0.06
C VAL A 35 -0.13 -12.04 0.20
N LEU A 36 0.46 -11.91 1.39
CA LEU A 36 1.33 -12.95 1.96
C LEU A 36 0.51 -13.85 2.90
N ASP A 37 0.47 -15.14 2.57
CA ASP A 37 -0.13 -16.18 3.41
C ASP A 37 0.82 -16.45 4.58
N VAL A 38 0.63 -15.76 5.71
CA VAL A 38 1.40 -16.02 6.92
C VAL A 38 0.47 -16.02 8.12
N ALA A 39 0.58 -17.05 8.95
CA ALA A 39 -0.22 -17.33 10.14
C ALA A 39 -0.21 -16.28 11.27
N ASN A 40 0.34 -15.08 11.02
CA ASN A 40 0.39 -13.99 11.99
C ASN A 40 -0.35 -12.78 11.42
N PRO A 41 -1.49 -12.37 12.01
CA PRO A 41 -2.18 -11.17 11.57
C PRO A 41 -1.24 -9.97 11.70
N ALA A 42 -1.28 -9.06 10.72
CA ALA A 42 -0.78 -7.71 10.95
C ALA A 42 -1.50 -7.15 12.20
N PRO A 43 -0.79 -6.48 13.12
CA PRO A 43 -1.47 -5.85 14.24
C PRO A 43 -2.53 -4.90 13.68
N VAL A 44 -3.78 -5.08 14.12
CA VAL A 44 -4.85 -4.10 13.88
C VAL A 44 -4.47 -2.89 14.71
N ILE A 45 -3.83 -1.91 14.10
CA ILE A 45 -3.38 -0.72 14.83
C ILE A 45 -4.49 0.32 14.73
N ALA A 46 -5.00 0.71 15.91
CA ALA A 46 -5.93 1.81 16.08
C ALA A 46 -5.47 3.04 15.27
N ALA A 47 -6.45 3.72 14.66
CA ALA A 47 -6.26 4.94 13.88
C ALA A 47 -5.16 5.83 14.48
N GLN A 48 -4.14 6.15 13.67
CA GLN A 48 -3.07 7.01 14.15
C GLN A 48 -3.61 8.37 14.58
N ALA A 49 -3.02 8.92 15.64
CA ALA A 49 -3.30 10.25 16.18
C ALA A 49 -2.82 11.42 15.27
N GLY A 50 -2.54 11.16 13.98
CA GLY A 50 -2.10 12.17 13.01
C GLY A 50 -2.14 11.65 11.58
N SER A 51 -2.42 12.55 10.63
CA SER A 51 -2.49 12.25 9.21
C SER A 51 -1.09 12.15 8.58
N LEU A 52 -0.87 11.10 7.78
CA LEU A 52 0.28 10.92 6.89
C LEU A 52 0.29 11.98 5.79
N PRO A 53 1.46 12.40 5.29
CA PRO A 53 1.52 13.42 4.23
C PRO A 53 0.95 12.90 2.90
N GLY A 54 -0.05 13.56 2.34
CA GLY A 54 -0.37 13.54 0.92
C GLY A 54 0.28 14.74 0.24
N LEU A 55 1.15 14.50 -0.75
CA LEU A 55 2.04 15.52 -1.33
C LEU A 55 1.31 16.60 -2.13
N SER A 56 0.12 16.29 -2.64
CA SER A 56 -0.72 17.17 -3.44
C SER A 56 -2.20 16.88 -3.19
N PRO A 57 -3.12 17.84 -3.38
CA PRO A 57 -4.55 17.57 -3.28
C PRO A 57 -5.01 16.50 -4.26
N LYS A 58 -5.74 15.51 -3.73
CA LYS A 58 -6.38 14.42 -4.48
C LYS A 58 -7.81 14.27 -4.02
N THR A 59 -8.65 13.76 -4.91
CA THR A 59 -10.05 13.48 -4.61
C THR A 59 -10.41 12.07 -5.00
N TYR A 60 -11.35 11.48 -4.27
CA TYR A 60 -11.90 10.16 -4.58
C TYR A 60 -13.42 10.17 -4.55
N THR A 61 -14.04 9.17 -5.18
CA THR A 61 -15.48 8.93 -5.12
C THR A 61 -15.75 7.46 -4.82
N ILE A 62 -16.54 7.18 -3.79
CA ILE A 62 -16.96 5.81 -3.46
C ILE A 62 -18.07 5.39 -4.44
N THR A 63 -17.83 4.34 -5.22
CA THR A 63 -18.84 3.81 -6.14
C THR A 63 -19.89 2.97 -5.39
N SER A 64 -21.01 2.66 -6.06
CA SER A 64 -22.08 1.84 -5.48
C SER A 64 -21.61 0.47 -4.98
N SER A 65 -20.60 -0.12 -5.63
CA SER A 65 -20.03 -1.41 -5.25
C SER A 65 -19.39 -1.43 -3.85
N CYS A 66 -18.96 -0.27 -3.34
CA CYS A 66 -18.29 -0.14 -2.04
C CYS A 66 -19.18 0.37 -0.91
N GLN A 67 -20.50 0.50 -1.10
CA GLN A 67 -21.34 1.20 -0.12
C GLN A 67 -21.35 0.53 1.26
N SER A 68 -21.24 -0.79 1.33
CA SER A 68 -21.10 -1.53 2.60
C SER A 68 -19.82 -1.22 3.37
N TYR A 69 -18.81 -0.66 2.70
CA TYR A 69 -17.47 -0.35 3.21
C TYR A 69 -17.18 1.16 3.27
N ALA A 70 -18.20 2.00 3.06
CA ALA A 70 -18.00 3.43 2.89
C ALA A 70 -17.41 4.11 4.14
N SER A 71 -17.75 3.63 5.34
CA SER A 71 -17.17 4.12 6.60
C SER A 71 -15.67 3.88 6.68
N GLU A 72 -15.24 2.67 6.37
CA GLU A 72 -13.86 2.20 6.43
C GLU A 72 -13.00 2.91 5.39
N ILE A 73 -13.55 3.11 4.18
CA ILE A 73 -12.88 3.85 3.11
C ILE A 73 -12.70 5.33 3.50
N ARG A 74 -13.70 5.97 4.10
CA ARG A 74 -13.58 7.35 4.60
C ARG A 74 -12.58 7.46 5.73
N GLN A 75 -12.58 6.49 6.64
CA GLN A 75 -11.59 6.41 7.72
C GLN A 75 -10.18 6.27 7.16
N ALA A 76 -9.98 5.39 6.18
CA ALA A 76 -8.72 5.20 5.48
C ALA A 76 -8.27 6.50 4.79
N ALA A 77 -9.18 7.19 4.10
CA ALA A 77 -8.87 8.45 3.45
C ALA A 77 -8.41 9.53 4.46
N GLY A 78 -9.01 9.57 5.66
CA GLY A 78 -8.60 10.46 6.75
C GLY A 78 -7.18 10.20 7.28
N THR A 79 -6.57 9.07 6.92
CA THR A 79 -5.16 8.77 7.21
C THR A 79 -4.23 9.68 6.42
N TRP A 80 -4.63 10.19 5.26
CA TRP A 80 -3.79 11.02 4.39
C TRP A 80 -4.22 12.50 4.46
N THR A 81 -3.26 13.41 4.60
CA THR A 81 -3.53 14.82 4.37
C THR A 81 -3.86 15.04 2.90
N ASN A 82 -4.67 16.07 2.60
CA ASN A 82 -4.99 16.47 1.23
C ASN A 82 -5.76 15.44 0.39
N LEU A 83 -6.36 14.42 1.01
CA LEU A 83 -7.33 13.52 0.37
C LEU A 83 -8.75 13.93 0.77
N THR A 84 -9.67 14.02 -0.19
CA THR A 84 -11.07 14.39 0.11
C THR A 84 -12.04 13.62 -0.78
N GLU A 85 -13.17 13.19 -0.21
CA GLU A 85 -14.26 12.61 -1.00
C GLU A 85 -14.96 13.74 -1.77
N ALA A 86 -14.97 13.66 -3.10
CA ALA A 86 -15.65 14.64 -3.94
C ALA A 86 -16.15 13.97 -5.23
N PRO A 87 -17.31 14.37 -5.77
CA PRO A 87 -17.81 13.85 -7.04
C PRO A 87 -16.78 14.02 -8.17
N GLY A 88 -16.56 12.96 -8.96
CA GLY A 88 -15.64 12.97 -10.08
C GLY A 88 -14.17 12.80 -9.70
N GLY A 89 -13.86 12.49 -8.43
CA GLY A 89 -12.54 12.02 -8.03
C GLY A 89 -12.24 10.58 -8.47
N THR A 90 -11.07 10.07 -8.09
CA THR A 90 -10.65 8.68 -8.31
C THR A 90 -11.76 7.71 -7.91
N PRO A 91 -12.30 6.89 -8.83
CA PRO A 91 -13.37 5.96 -8.51
C PRO A 91 -12.82 4.81 -7.64
N VAL A 92 -13.43 4.61 -6.47
CA VAL A 92 -13.15 3.48 -5.57
C VAL A 92 -14.24 2.43 -5.73
N SER A 93 -13.85 1.25 -6.21
CA SER A 93 -14.74 0.11 -6.47
C SER A 93 -14.35 -1.10 -5.64
N CYS A 94 -15.33 -1.94 -5.33
CA CYS A 94 -15.14 -3.10 -4.46
C CYS A 94 -15.53 -4.37 -5.21
N VAL A 95 -14.72 -5.41 -5.02
CA VAL A 95 -14.92 -6.75 -5.57
C VAL A 95 -14.99 -7.76 -4.41
N PRO A 96 -15.72 -8.87 -4.57
CA PRO A 96 -15.97 -9.80 -3.46
C PRO A 96 -14.76 -10.70 -3.13
N ALA A 97 -13.73 -10.72 -3.96
CA ALA A 97 -12.63 -11.69 -3.85
C ALA A 97 -11.30 -11.15 -4.36
N ILE A 98 -10.23 -11.86 -3.99
CA ILE A 98 -8.87 -11.67 -4.52
C ILE A 98 -8.91 -11.69 -6.05
N PHE A 99 -8.19 -10.76 -6.68
CA PHE A 99 -8.22 -10.53 -8.12
C PHE A 99 -6.80 -10.31 -8.68
N GLN A 100 -6.70 -10.08 -9.99
CA GLN A 100 -5.44 -9.74 -10.64
C GLN A 100 -5.33 -8.22 -10.81
N CYS A 101 -4.18 -7.65 -10.43
CA CYS A 101 -3.81 -6.25 -10.65
C CYS A 101 -2.43 -6.20 -11.30
N GLY A 102 -2.35 -5.77 -12.56
CA GLY A 102 -1.09 -5.79 -13.32
C GLY A 102 -0.42 -7.18 -13.31
N SER A 103 0.83 -7.25 -12.84
CA SER A 103 1.61 -8.47 -12.68
C SER A 103 1.24 -9.28 -11.41
N VAL A 104 0.52 -8.69 -10.45
CA VAL A 104 0.12 -9.31 -9.19
C VAL A 104 -1.15 -10.15 -9.39
N LYS A 105 -1.03 -11.47 -9.33
CA LYS A 105 -2.14 -12.43 -9.58
C LYS A 105 -3.08 -12.64 -8.38
N THR A 106 -2.63 -12.27 -7.19
CA THR A 106 -3.34 -12.49 -5.93
C THR A 106 -3.44 -11.18 -5.16
N ALA A 107 -4.03 -10.17 -5.82
CA ALA A 107 -4.18 -8.84 -5.28
C ALA A 107 -5.45 -8.72 -4.43
N VAL A 108 -5.37 -7.99 -3.33
CA VAL A 108 -6.53 -7.53 -2.53
C VAL A 108 -6.80 -6.05 -2.69
N GLY A 109 -5.88 -5.31 -3.31
CA GLY A 109 -6.06 -3.91 -3.65
C GLY A 109 -5.27 -3.57 -4.91
N CYS A 110 -5.74 -2.56 -5.63
CA CYS A 110 -5.13 -2.10 -6.86
C CYS A 110 -5.43 -0.62 -7.06
N ASN A 111 -4.40 0.21 -7.15
CA ASN A 111 -4.48 1.58 -7.64
C ASN A 111 -3.87 1.66 -9.03
N ASN A 112 -4.70 1.94 -10.03
CA ASN A 112 -4.27 2.13 -11.42
C ASN A 112 -3.97 3.61 -11.68
N ASP A 113 -2.87 3.88 -12.35
CA ASP A 113 -2.43 5.19 -12.85
C ASP A 113 -2.34 6.28 -11.77
N SER A 114 -1.90 5.92 -10.56
CA SER A 114 -1.74 6.83 -9.41
C SER A 114 -2.97 7.68 -9.12
N GLY A 115 -4.14 7.03 -9.10
CA GLY A 115 -5.45 7.65 -8.89
C GLY A 115 -6.35 7.67 -10.13
N GLY A 116 -6.06 6.87 -11.16
CA GLY A 116 -6.99 6.65 -12.27
C GLY A 116 -8.20 5.81 -11.85
N SER A 117 -7.97 4.76 -11.05
CA SER A 117 -9.03 3.98 -10.39
C SER A 117 -8.48 3.14 -9.25
N ILE A 118 -9.31 2.88 -8.23
CA ILE A 118 -8.97 2.01 -7.11
C ILE A 118 -9.97 0.84 -7.04
N THR A 119 -9.46 -0.38 -6.95
CA THR A 119 -10.25 -1.60 -6.76
C THR A 119 -9.85 -2.30 -5.47
N LEU A 120 -10.82 -2.63 -4.62
CA LEU A 120 -10.60 -3.20 -3.29
C LEU A 120 -11.33 -4.53 -3.12
N ALA A 121 -10.62 -5.56 -2.67
CA ALA A 121 -11.22 -6.79 -2.16
C ALA A 121 -11.34 -6.69 -0.63
N MET A 122 -12.40 -6.04 -0.17
CA MET A 122 -12.62 -5.74 1.26
C MET A 122 -13.10 -6.96 2.07
N ASP A 123 -13.89 -7.84 1.44
CA ASP A 123 -14.37 -9.07 2.06
C ASP A 123 -13.24 -9.99 2.57
N PRO A 124 -12.17 -10.28 1.80
CA PRO A 124 -11.15 -11.23 2.24
C PRO A 124 -10.19 -10.72 3.32
N VAL A 125 -10.14 -9.41 3.62
CA VAL A 125 -9.14 -8.82 4.53
C VAL A 125 -9.67 -8.61 5.96
N LEU A 126 -8.80 -8.71 6.96
CA LEU A 126 -9.14 -8.48 8.38
C LEU A 126 -9.14 -7.00 8.79
N ASP A 127 -8.33 -6.18 8.14
CA ASP A 127 -8.23 -4.74 8.35
C ASP A 127 -8.49 -4.00 7.01
N PRO A 128 -9.77 -3.74 6.69
CA PRO A 128 -10.17 -3.03 5.47
C PRO A 128 -9.67 -1.57 5.43
N VAL A 129 -9.46 -0.95 6.59
CA VAL A 129 -8.97 0.43 6.68
C VAL A 129 -7.51 0.50 6.25
N LEU A 130 -6.68 -0.43 6.73
CA LEU A 130 -5.27 -0.53 6.29
C LEU A 130 -5.16 -0.79 4.79
N LEU A 131 -5.99 -1.69 4.24
CA LEU A 131 -6.02 -1.95 2.79
C LEU A 131 -6.33 -0.67 2.01
N ALA A 132 -7.45 0.00 2.33
CA ALA A 132 -7.85 1.20 1.62
C ALA A 132 -6.82 2.34 1.80
N ALA A 133 -6.21 2.47 2.98
CA ALA A 133 -5.19 3.48 3.23
C ALA A 133 -3.94 3.24 2.38
N HIS A 134 -3.51 2.00 2.23
CA HIS A 134 -2.43 1.62 1.31
C HIS A 134 -2.75 2.04 -0.13
N GLU A 135 -3.94 1.65 -0.62
CA GLU A 135 -4.31 1.95 -2.00
C GLU A 135 -4.47 3.45 -2.27
N PHE A 136 -4.93 4.24 -1.29
CA PHE A 136 -4.90 5.70 -1.41
C PHE A 136 -3.48 6.28 -1.42
N GLY A 137 -2.53 5.67 -0.71
CA GLY A 137 -1.15 6.12 -0.71
C GLY A 137 -0.49 6.06 -2.08
N HIS A 138 -0.95 5.17 -2.96
CA HIS A 138 -0.51 5.09 -4.35
C HIS A 138 -0.87 6.30 -5.23
N ASP A 139 -1.71 7.22 -4.74
CA ASP A 139 -1.89 8.52 -5.40
C ASP A 139 -0.63 9.40 -5.35
N TRP A 140 0.31 9.10 -4.43
CA TRP A 140 1.54 9.87 -4.22
C TRP A 140 2.82 9.03 -4.13
N TYR A 141 2.73 7.76 -3.75
CA TYR A 141 3.88 6.94 -3.38
C TYR A 141 3.89 5.58 -4.08
N ASP A 142 5.08 5.16 -4.52
CA ASP A 142 5.33 3.77 -4.89
C ASP A 142 5.42 2.88 -3.63
N HIS A 143 5.45 1.57 -3.84
CA HIS A 143 5.80 0.65 -2.75
C HIS A 143 7.17 0.97 -2.16
N VAL A 144 7.27 0.91 -0.84
CA VAL A 144 8.52 1.16 -0.10
C VAL A 144 8.98 -0.11 0.59
N GLY A 145 10.19 -0.54 0.26
CA GLY A 145 10.84 -1.70 0.86
C GLY A 145 10.09 -3.02 0.62
N ALA A 146 10.50 -4.04 1.37
CA ALA A 146 9.86 -5.35 1.35
C ALA A 146 9.07 -5.57 2.65
N GLY A 147 8.19 -6.57 2.62
CA GLY A 147 7.49 -7.04 3.81
C GLY A 147 6.09 -6.47 3.97
N ARG A 148 5.63 -6.44 5.21
CA ARG A 148 4.21 -6.29 5.56
C ARG A 148 3.85 -4.84 5.76
N MET A 149 2.72 -4.43 5.21
CA MET A 149 2.17 -3.14 5.58
C MET A 149 1.64 -3.10 7.01
N ALA A 150 1.67 -1.91 7.59
CA ALA A 150 1.10 -1.59 8.88
C ALA A 150 0.80 -0.08 8.94
N MET A 151 -0.17 0.32 9.76
CA MET A 151 -0.32 1.73 10.11
C MET A 151 0.88 2.18 10.95
N GLY A 152 1.31 3.43 10.84
CA GLY A 152 2.48 3.90 11.59
C GLY A 152 3.26 5.02 10.89
N SER A 153 3.47 4.87 9.60
CA SER A 153 4.24 5.78 8.77
C SER A 153 3.91 5.53 7.29
N VAL A 154 4.26 6.47 6.41
CA VAL A 154 4.20 6.25 4.95
C VAL A 154 4.97 4.99 4.57
N GLU A 155 6.20 4.82 5.08
CA GLU A 155 7.01 3.64 4.81
C GLU A 155 6.33 2.33 5.24
N SER A 156 5.63 2.33 6.39
CA SER A 156 4.94 1.13 6.87
C SER A 156 3.66 0.87 6.08
N VAL A 157 2.88 1.91 5.76
CA VAL A 157 1.64 1.76 5.01
C VAL A 157 1.94 1.29 3.59
N MET A 158 2.97 1.84 2.93
CA MET A 158 3.30 1.57 1.53
C MET A 158 4.12 0.30 1.28
N ARG A 159 4.22 -0.64 2.24
CA ARG A 159 4.85 -1.94 1.97
C ARG A 159 3.92 -2.85 1.16
N PRO A 160 4.45 -3.67 0.22
CA PRO A 160 3.64 -4.30 -0.84
C PRO A 160 2.71 -5.45 -0.40
N ASN A 161 2.77 -5.89 0.86
CA ASN A 161 2.14 -7.15 1.26
C ASN A 161 1.11 -6.99 2.39
N TYR A 162 -0.11 -7.40 2.10
CA TYR A 162 -1.18 -7.62 3.06
C TYR A 162 -0.98 -8.96 3.78
N CYS A 163 -1.14 -8.99 5.11
CA CYS A 163 -0.75 -10.15 5.91
C CYS A 163 -1.84 -10.70 6.85
N ALA A 164 -3.10 -10.30 6.66
CA ALA A 164 -4.20 -10.68 7.56
C ALA A 164 -5.49 -10.99 6.77
N LEU A 165 -5.58 -12.16 6.15
CA LEU A 165 -6.83 -12.57 5.52
C LEU A 165 -7.82 -13.17 6.54
N LYS A 166 -9.12 -13.05 6.27
CA LYS A 166 -10.13 -13.82 6.99
C LYS A 166 -9.90 -15.32 6.73
N PRO A 167 -10.16 -16.22 7.70
CA PRO A 167 -9.86 -17.66 7.55
C PRO A 167 -10.53 -18.34 6.34
N ASP A 168 -11.65 -17.79 5.86
CA ASP A 168 -12.44 -18.27 4.73
C ASP A 168 -12.12 -17.58 3.39
N ALA A 169 -11.29 -16.54 3.41
CA ALA A 169 -10.93 -15.71 2.27
C ALA A 169 -10.01 -16.39 1.24
N LEU A 170 -9.41 -17.53 1.61
CA LEU A 170 -8.52 -18.29 0.75
C LEU A 170 -9.28 -19.46 0.10
N PRO A 171 -9.76 -19.34 -1.15
CA PRO A 171 -10.05 -20.52 -1.93
C PRO A 171 -8.71 -21.23 -2.23
N ARG A 172 -8.37 -22.25 -1.43
CA ARG A 172 -7.37 -23.29 -1.75
C ARG A 172 -5.97 -22.80 -2.21
N LEU A 173 -5.37 -21.77 -1.61
CA LEU A 173 -3.90 -21.62 -1.72
C LEU A 173 -3.19 -22.77 -0.98
N SER A 174 -3.82 -23.33 0.06
CA SER A 174 -3.24 -24.41 0.86
C SER A 174 -3.10 -25.75 0.12
N LYS A 175 -3.78 -26.01 -1.01
CA LYS A 175 -3.64 -27.33 -1.68
C LYS A 175 -2.46 -27.44 -2.63
N ARG A 176 -1.81 -26.33 -3.02
CA ARG A 176 -0.70 -26.40 -3.98
C ARG A 176 0.69 -26.42 -3.32
N SER A 177 0.79 -26.10 -2.03
CA SER A 177 2.06 -26.15 -1.29
C SER A 177 2.30 -27.47 -0.52
N VAL A 178 1.25 -28.28 -0.26
CA VAL A 178 1.41 -29.58 0.44
C VAL A 178 1.58 -30.76 -0.52
N ASP A 179 1.15 -30.64 -1.78
CA ASP A 179 1.25 -31.74 -2.76
C ASP A 179 2.66 -31.91 -3.38
N ASN A 180 3.63 -31.06 -3.03
CA ASN A 180 5.03 -31.19 -3.51
C ASN A 180 5.95 -31.97 -2.56
N THR A 181 5.41 -32.65 -1.53
CA THR A 181 6.21 -33.45 -0.58
C THR A 181 5.90 -34.95 -0.60
N GLU A 182 4.90 -35.43 -1.35
CA GLU A 182 4.64 -36.87 -1.50
C GLU A 182 5.41 -37.51 -2.67
N GLY A 183 6.67 -37.11 -2.86
CA GLY A 183 7.54 -37.54 -3.96
C GLY A 183 8.80 -38.29 -3.55
N ILE A 184 8.98 -38.68 -2.29
CA ILE A 184 10.11 -39.52 -1.86
C ILE A 184 9.53 -40.82 -1.29
N ARG A 185 9.26 -41.77 -2.19
CA ARG A 185 9.14 -43.18 -1.81
C ARG A 185 10.54 -43.72 -1.55
N ALA A 186 10.73 -44.27 -0.36
CA ALA A 186 11.80 -45.21 -0.10
C ALA A 186 11.25 -46.60 -0.44
N ASP A 187 11.77 -47.15 -1.53
CA ASP A 187 11.77 -48.59 -1.84
C ASP A 187 13.25 -48.99 -1.95
#